data_AF-A0A5E7NAE0-F1
#
_entry.id   AF-A0A5E7NAE0-F1
#
_cell.length_a   1.000
_cell.length_b   1.000
_cell.length_c   1.000
_cell.angle_alpha   90.00
_cell.angle_beta   90.00
_cell.angle_gamma   90.00
#
_symmetry.space_group_name_H-M   'P 1'
#
loop_
_entity.id
_entity.type
_entity.pdbx_description
1 polymer ?
#
loop_
_entity_poly.entity_id
_entity_poly.type
_entity_poly.pdbx_seq_one_letter_code
_entity_poly.pdbx_strand_id
1 'polypeptide(L)'
;MSFCIALTDADWSLTKDVFSIVGTVASVFGVGLAFYIGLEGLSTWKKQLKGTADHKLARDAAIVLRKYRNALATLWNYADSAAIQIDGESWIGSKGEDSFTASIYQPALDNARKVRAELEPISLECAAIFEGVFISGFDRLHMFEEACCDCIESYLRLVRKGGFDDKSEFVASHAITSWKAFAIGGVINDKTSKEFIDELLSPLLKDIDARLLKNLK
;
A
#
# COMPACT_ATOMS: atom_id res chain seq x y z
N MET A 1 -66.09 -0.61 74.98
CA MET A 1 -65.72 -0.57 73.55
C MET A 1 -64.66 0.52 73.42
N SER A 2 -63.39 0.14 73.28
CA SER A 2 -62.59 0.27 72.03
C SER A 2 -62.55 1.74 71.57
N PHE A 3 -61.41 2.42 71.48
CA PHE A 3 -60.16 2.04 70.81
C PHE A 3 -58.97 2.72 71.51
N CYS A 4 -57.98 1.94 71.96
CA CYS A 4 -56.64 2.48 72.19
C CYS A 4 -55.94 2.53 70.83
N ILE A 5 -55.67 3.75 70.35
CA ILE A 5 -54.79 3.99 69.21
C ILE A 5 -53.38 3.64 69.69
N ALA A 6 -53.00 2.38 69.50
CA ALA A 6 -51.61 2.00 69.45
C ALA A 6 -51.06 2.50 68.12
N LEU A 7 -50.68 3.78 68.07
CA LEU A 7 -49.67 4.23 67.13
C LEU A 7 -48.41 3.45 67.51
N THR A 8 -48.23 2.31 66.86
CA THR A 8 -46.95 1.63 66.78
C THR A 8 -45.94 2.71 66.40
N ASP A 9 -44.97 2.98 67.29
CA ASP A 9 -43.73 3.66 66.96
C ASP A 9 -43.13 2.91 65.76
N ALA A 10 -43.52 3.33 64.56
CA ALA A 10 -42.90 2.88 63.34
C ALA A 10 -41.52 3.49 63.37
N ASP A 11 -40.56 2.65 63.74
CA ASP A 11 -39.18 2.99 64.02
C ASP A 11 -38.55 3.71 62.82
N TRP A 12 -38.66 5.03 62.81
CA TRP A 12 -38.21 5.92 61.73
C TRP A 12 -36.68 5.93 61.61
N SER A 13 -36.01 5.46 62.66
CA SER A 13 -34.58 5.20 62.68
C SER A 13 -34.21 4.01 61.78
N LEU A 14 -35.03 2.94 61.82
CA LEU A 14 -34.78 1.69 61.13
C LEU A 14 -35.02 1.80 59.61
N THR A 15 -36.02 2.59 59.19
CA THR A 15 -36.23 2.89 57.76
C THR A 15 -35.12 3.76 57.17
N LYS A 16 -34.59 4.74 57.91
CA LYS A 16 -33.47 5.57 57.43
C LYS A 16 -32.18 4.77 57.23
N ASP A 17 -31.88 3.83 58.11
CA ASP A 17 -30.69 2.98 58.00
C ASP A 17 -30.79 2.01 56.81
N VAL A 18 -31.98 1.44 56.55
CA VAL A 18 -32.19 0.57 55.39
C VAL A 18 -32.10 1.35 54.07
N PHE A 19 -32.68 2.56 53.97
CA PHE A 19 -32.55 3.40 52.77
C PHE A 19 -31.11 3.87 52.55
N SER A 20 -30.37 4.15 53.61
CA SER A 20 -28.94 4.50 53.56
C SER A 20 -28.10 3.33 53.03
N ILE A 21 -28.33 2.11 53.55
CA ILE A 21 -27.61 0.91 53.11
C ILE A 21 -27.97 0.54 51.67
N VAL A 22 -29.25 0.59 51.30
CA VAL A 22 -29.70 0.32 49.92
C VAL A 22 -29.15 1.37 48.96
N GLY A 23 -29.10 2.65 49.34
CA GLY A 23 -28.49 3.72 48.55
C GLY A 23 -26.97 3.56 48.41
N THR A 24 -26.29 3.07 49.46
CA THR A 24 -24.83 2.82 49.44
C THR A 24 -24.48 1.59 48.58
N VAL A 25 -25.28 0.53 48.68
CA VAL A 25 -25.13 -0.66 47.82
C VAL A 25 -25.44 -0.32 46.36
N ALA A 26 -26.53 0.40 46.09
CA ALA A 26 -26.90 0.84 44.74
C ALA A 26 -25.86 1.79 44.12
N SER A 27 -25.22 2.66 44.91
CA SER A 27 -24.15 3.54 44.43
C SER A 27 -22.85 2.79 44.14
N VAL A 28 -22.47 1.79 44.96
CA VAL A 28 -21.31 0.93 44.68
C VAL A 28 -21.55 0.10 43.40
N PHE A 29 -22.74 -0.47 43.22
CA PHE A 29 -23.09 -1.18 41.98
C PHE A 29 -23.17 -0.22 40.78
N GLY A 30 -23.72 0.98 40.94
CA GLY A 30 -23.80 1.98 39.88
C GLY A 30 -22.44 2.49 39.41
N VAL A 31 -21.51 2.74 40.34
CA VAL A 31 -20.12 3.13 40.01
C VAL A 31 -19.37 1.97 39.36
N GLY A 32 -19.58 0.73 39.82
CA GLY A 32 -18.99 -0.47 39.21
C GLY A 32 -19.49 -0.72 37.78
N LEU A 33 -20.79 -0.59 37.52
CA LEU A 33 -21.39 -0.71 36.18
C LEU A 33 -20.93 0.41 35.25
N ALA A 34 -20.87 1.65 35.72
CA ALA A 34 -20.36 2.78 34.94
C ALA A 34 -18.88 2.63 34.59
N PHE A 35 -18.07 2.11 35.52
CA PHE A 35 -16.66 1.80 35.28
C PHE A 35 -16.49 0.66 34.26
N TYR A 36 -17.29 -0.41 34.39
CA TYR A 36 -17.29 -1.53 33.46
C TYR A 36 -17.71 -1.12 32.04
N ILE A 37 -18.82 -0.38 31.90
CA ILE A 37 -19.28 0.18 30.62
C ILE A 37 -18.26 1.16 30.05
N GLY A 38 -17.59 1.95 30.89
CA GLY A 38 -16.50 2.85 30.47
C GLY A 38 -15.29 2.11 29.92
N LEU A 39 -14.89 0.99 30.52
CA LEU A 39 -13.80 0.14 30.04
C LEU A 39 -14.17 -0.61 28.75
N GLU A 40 -15.37 -1.18 28.67
CA GLU A 40 -15.87 -1.83 27.46
C GLU A 40 -16.02 -0.83 26.32
N GLY A 41 -16.53 0.37 26.61
CA GLY A 41 -16.58 1.51 25.70
C GLY A 41 -15.19 1.86 25.18
N LEU A 42 -14.21 2.09 26.06
CA LEU A 42 -12.84 2.42 25.65
C LEU A 42 -12.21 1.32 24.79
N SER A 43 -12.44 0.05 25.11
CA SER A 43 -11.95 -1.08 24.32
C SER A 43 -12.58 -1.13 22.93
N THR A 44 -13.88 -0.81 22.84
CA THR A 44 -14.64 -0.74 21.58
C THR A 44 -14.17 0.42 20.73
N TRP A 45 -13.97 1.60 21.33
CA TRP A 45 -13.41 2.78 20.67
C TRP A 45 -11.99 2.51 20.13
N LYS A 46 -11.12 1.87 20.92
CA LYS A 46 -9.79 1.47 20.44
C LYS A 46 -9.86 0.50 19.26
N LYS A 47 -10.76 -0.50 19.30
CA LYS A 47 -10.98 -1.43 18.19
C LYS A 47 -11.54 -0.73 16.95
N GLN A 48 -12.48 0.19 17.10
CA GLN A 48 -13.05 0.98 16.01
C GLN A 48 -12.00 1.91 15.37
N LEU A 49 -11.18 2.57 16.19
CA LEU A 49 -10.07 3.41 15.70
C LEU A 49 -9.05 2.59 14.92
N LYS A 50 -8.68 1.41 15.43
CA LYS A 50 -7.80 0.48 14.73
C LYS A 50 -8.41 0.01 13.41
N GLY A 51 -9.66 -0.46 13.42
CA GLY A 51 -10.35 -0.90 12.21
C GLY A 51 -10.50 0.20 11.15
N THR A 52 -10.75 1.44 11.59
CA THR A 52 -10.84 2.61 10.70
C THR A 52 -9.48 2.95 10.10
N ALA A 53 -8.40 2.92 10.89
CA ALA A 53 -7.04 3.15 10.41
C ALA A 53 -6.60 2.06 9.41
N ASP A 54 -6.83 0.79 9.73
CA ASP A 54 -6.51 -0.36 8.87
C ASP A 54 -7.27 -0.28 7.54
N HIS A 55 -8.57 0.09 7.58
CA HIS A 55 -9.37 0.26 6.38
C HIS A 55 -8.85 1.39 5.49
N LYS A 56 -8.51 2.52 6.10
CA LYS A 56 -7.97 3.68 5.39
C LYS A 56 -6.65 3.31 4.71
N LEU A 57 -5.72 2.67 5.42
CA LEU A 57 -4.45 2.22 4.87
C LEU A 57 -4.64 1.23 3.71
N ALA A 58 -5.51 0.23 3.88
CA ALA A 58 -5.81 -0.74 2.83
C ALA A 58 -6.39 -0.07 1.57
N ARG A 59 -7.29 0.91 1.74
CA ARG A 59 -7.86 1.67 0.62
C ARG A 59 -6.81 2.50 -0.08
N ASP A 60 -5.98 3.22 0.66
CA ASP A 60 -4.95 4.09 0.11
C ASP A 60 -3.88 3.24 -0.62
N ALA A 61 -3.51 2.08 -0.07
CA ALA A 61 -2.66 1.09 -0.72
C ALA A 61 -3.25 0.53 -2.02
N ALA A 62 -4.53 0.18 -2.04
CA ALA A 62 -5.21 -0.29 -3.26
C ALA A 62 -5.15 0.76 -4.38
N ILE A 63 -5.36 2.04 -4.04
CA ILE A 63 -5.33 3.13 -5.01
C ILE A 63 -3.92 3.31 -5.59
N VAL A 64 -2.90 3.37 -4.73
CA VAL A 64 -1.52 3.63 -5.19
C VAL A 64 -0.95 2.43 -5.93
N LEU A 65 -1.24 1.19 -5.51
CA LEU A 65 -0.86 0.00 -6.27
C LEU A 65 -1.44 -0.02 -7.68
N ARG A 66 -2.70 0.42 -7.86
CA ARG A 66 -3.31 0.52 -9.20
C ARG A 66 -2.68 1.62 -10.05
N LYS A 67 -2.33 2.77 -9.46
CA LYS A 67 -1.55 3.80 -10.16
C LYS A 67 -0.19 3.25 -10.60
N TYR A 68 0.48 2.54 -9.69
CA TYR A 68 1.80 1.96 -9.93
C TYR A 68 1.76 0.89 -11.01
N ARG A 69 0.76 -0.01 -11.00
CA ARG A 69 0.48 -0.95 -12.10
C ARG A 69 0.46 -0.24 -13.47
N ASN A 70 -0.31 0.85 -13.57
CA ASN A 70 -0.45 1.57 -14.84
C ASN A 70 0.84 2.28 -15.25
N ALA A 71 1.57 2.82 -14.28
CA ALA A 71 2.90 3.40 -14.50
C ALA A 71 3.89 2.34 -15.00
N LEU A 72 3.93 1.15 -14.39
CA LEU A 72 4.78 0.04 -14.80
C LEU A 72 4.44 -0.48 -16.21
N ALA A 73 3.16 -0.63 -16.53
CA ALA A 73 2.74 -1.06 -17.87
C ALA A 73 3.16 -0.03 -18.94
N THR A 74 3.06 1.26 -18.61
CA THR A 74 3.55 2.32 -19.50
C THR A 74 5.06 2.25 -19.63
N LEU A 75 5.78 2.18 -18.51
CA LEU A 75 7.24 2.11 -18.45
C LEU A 75 7.77 0.91 -19.26
N TRP A 76 7.14 -0.25 -19.15
CA TRP A 76 7.50 -1.43 -19.92
C TRP A 76 7.42 -1.19 -21.43
N ASN A 77 6.36 -0.53 -21.93
CA ASN A 77 6.24 -0.21 -23.36
C ASN A 77 7.36 0.74 -23.84
N TYR A 78 7.77 1.69 -23.01
CA TYR A 78 8.93 2.54 -23.31
C TYR A 78 10.25 1.77 -23.25
N ALA A 79 10.40 0.85 -22.31
CA ALA A 79 11.59 0.00 -22.22
C ALA A 79 11.69 -0.98 -23.39
N ASP A 80 10.57 -1.55 -23.84
CA ASP A 80 10.53 -2.40 -25.04
C ASP A 80 10.93 -1.62 -26.30
N SER A 81 10.35 -0.43 -26.46
CA SER A 81 10.75 0.50 -27.52
C SER A 81 12.23 0.84 -27.44
N ALA A 82 12.75 1.18 -26.26
CA ALA A 82 14.17 1.46 -26.06
C ALA A 82 15.04 0.26 -26.44
N ALA A 83 14.69 -0.96 -26.03
CA ALA A 83 15.43 -2.16 -26.37
C ALA A 83 15.48 -2.41 -27.88
N ILE A 84 14.36 -2.23 -28.59
CA ILE A 84 14.29 -2.31 -30.06
C ILE A 84 15.21 -1.26 -30.71
N GLN A 85 15.25 -0.03 -30.18
CA GLN A 85 16.11 1.03 -30.70
C GLN A 85 17.60 0.76 -30.43
N ILE A 86 17.95 0.19 -29.27
CA ILE A 86 19.33 -0.23 -28.97
C ILE A 86 19.76 -1.34 -29.93
N ASP A 87 18.94 -2.37 -30.11
CA ASP A 87 19.22 -3.54 -30.99
C ASP A 87 19.28 -3.14 -32.47
N GLY A 88 18.48 -2.14 -32.87
CA GLY A 88 18.53 -1.52 -34.20
C GLY A 88 19.61 -0.45 -34.38
N GLU A 89 20.49 -0.26 -33.39
CA GLU A 89 21.63 0.66 -33.44
C GLU A 89 21.29 2.14 -33.75
N SER A 90 20.05 2.57 -33.52
CA SER A 90 19.59 3.92 -33.91
C SER A 90 20.34 5.04 -33.16
N TRP A 91 20.97 4.71 -32.05
CA TRP A 91 21.79 5.61 -31.23
C TRP A 91 23.15 5.98 -31.86
N ILE A 92 23.67 5.22 -32.84
CA ILE A 92 24.99 5.47 -33.43
C ILE A 92 25.02 6.80 -34.21
N GLY A 93 23.88 7.21 -34.80
CA GLY A 93 23.77 8.40 -35.64
C GLY A 93 23.40 9.71 -34.93
N SER A 94 23.06 9.67 -33.64
CA SER A 94 22.47 10.82 -32.93
C SER A 94 23.43 12.01 -32.71
N LYS A 95 24.75 11.77 -32.80
CA LYS A 95 25.82 12.73 -32.48
C LYS A 95 25.64 13.48 -31.13
N GLY A 96 24.85 12.92 -30.22
CA GLY A 96 24.55 13.54 -28.93
C GLY A 96 23.56 14.71 -28.94
N GLU A 97 22.92 15.03 -30.06
CA GLU A 97 22.00 16.19 -30.19
C GLU A 97 20.51 15.83 -30.07
N ASP A 98 20.19 14.58 -29.77
CA ASP A 98 18.80 14.08 -29.81
C ASP A 98 18.02 14.40 -28.52
N SER A 99 17.84 15.70 -28.29
CA SER A 99 16.96 16.28 -27.27
C SER A 99 15.51 15.83 -27.43
N PHE A 100 15.10 15.52 -28.66
CA PHE A 100 13.77 15.03 -28.98
C PHE A 100 13.54 13.63 -28.39
N THR A 101 14.46 12.69 -28.59
CA THR A 101 14.39 11.37 -27.96
C THR A 101 14.35 11.48 -26.43
N ALA A 102 15.19 12.33 -25.84
CA ALA A 102 15.12 12.57 -24.39
C ALA A 102 13.72 13.05 -23.94
N SER A 103 13.07 13.93 -24.71
CA SER A 103 11.72 14.42 -24.40
C SER A 103 10.62 13.35 -24.49
N ILE A 104 10.86 12.25 -25.19
CA ILE A 104 9.90 11.14 -25.33
C ILE A 104 9.99 10.18 -24.14
N TYR A 105 11.21 9.78 -23.74
CA TYR A 105 11.40 8.73 -22.74
C TYR A 105 11.52 9.26 -21.31
N GLN A 106 12.08 10.46 -21.11
CA GLN A 106 12.27 11.04 -19.77
C GLN A 106 10.95 11.19 -18.99
N PRO A 107 9.82 11.63 -19.60
CA PRO A 107 8.55 11.73 -18.87
C PRO A 107 8.04 10.39 -18.33
N ALA A 108 8.33 9.27 -19.03
CA ALA A 108 7.93 7.95 -18.58
C ALA A 108 8.71 7.52 -17.31
N LEU A 109 10.03 7.75 -17.29
CA LEU A 109 10.88 7.54 -16.12
C LEU A 109 10.44 8.40 -14.94
N ASP A 110 10.21 9.69 -15.18
CA ASP A 110 9.83 10.65 -14.14
C ASP A 110 8.46 10.29 -13.54
N ASN A 111 7.51 9.85 -14.36
CA ASN A 111 6.22 9.38 -13.89
C ASN A 111 6.33 8.11 -13.04
N ALA A 112 7.12 7.11 -13.48
CA ALA A 112 7.34 5.89 -12.70
C ALA A 112 7.95 6.21 -11.32
N ARG A 113 9.01 7.02 -11.29
CA ARG A 113 9.67 7.47 -10.06
C ARG A 113 8.74 8.24 -9.13
N LYS A 114 7.91 9.11 -9.69
CA LYS A 114 6.91 9.85 -8.91
C LYS A 114 5.92 8.90 -8.24
N VAL A 115 5.37 7.94 -8.99
CA VAL A 115 4.41 6.98 -8.43
C VAL A 115 5.08 6.03 -7.44
N ARG A 116 6.34 5.65 -7.67
CA ARG A 116 7.16 4.89 -6.72
C ARG A 116 7.35 5.65 -5.41
N ALA A 117 7.64 6.95 -5.47
CA ALA A 117 7.74 7.80 -4.28
C ALA A 117 6.39 7.95 -3.53
N GLU A 118 5.25 7.93 -4.24
CA GLU A 118 3.92 7.85 -3.60
C GLU A 118 3.69 6.49 -2.92
N LEU A 119 4.23 5.40 -3.47
CA LEU A 119 4.07 4.03 -2.96
C LEU A 119 4.97 3.73 -1.75
N GLU A 120 6.18 4.29 -1.71
CA GLU A 120 7.19 4.05 -0.67
C GLU A 120 6.62 4.16 0.77
N PRO A 121 6.01 5.29 1.19
CA PRO A 121 5.49 5.41 2.56
C PRO A 121 4.39 4.40 2.86
N ILE A 122 3.52 4.12 1.88
CA ILE A 122 2.43 3.16 2.03
C ILE A 122 2.97 1.74 2.15
N SER A 123 4.00 1.40 1.38
CA SER A 123 4.65 0.09 1.45
C SER A 123 5.27 -0.15 2.82
N LEU A 124 5.91 0.87 3.40
CA LEU A 124 6.49 0.83 4.74
C LEU A 124 5.41 0.68 5.82
N GLU A 125 4.32 1.45 5.72
CA GLU A 125 3.19 1.34 6.65
C GLU A 125 2.50 -0.03 6.55
N CYS A 126 2.29 -0.55 5.35
CA CYS A 126 1.73 -1.88 5.15
C CYS A 126 2.65 -2.97 5.72
N ALA A 127 3.97 -2.88 5.51
CA ALA A 127 4.92 -3.82 6.07
C ALA A 127 4.92 -3.77 7.61
N ALA A 128 4.80 -2.59 8.21
CA ALA A 128 4.79 -2.41 9.66
C ALA A 128 3.48 -2.82 10.34
N ILE A 129 2.32 -2.61 9.70
CA ILE A 129 1.00 -2.82 10.31
C ILE A 129 0.40 -4.17 9.90
N PHE A 130 0.53 -4.54 8.63
CA PHE A 130 -0.09 -5.75 8.07
C PHE A 130 0.85 -6.96 8.07
N GLU A 131 2.17 -6.74 8.08
CA GLU A 131 3.22 -7.76 8.06
C GLU A 131 3.06 -8.76 6.88
N GLY A 132 3.69 -9.93 6.97
CA GLY A 132 3.49 -11.03 6.01
C GLY A 132 3.92 -10.66 4.58
N VAL A 133 2.98 -10.75 3.63
CA VAL A 133 3.22 -10.51 2.20
C VAL A 133 3.77 -9.11 1.91
N PHE A 134 3.52 -8.12 2.76
CA PHE A 134 3.99 -6.75 2.55
C PHE A 134 5.46 -6.53 2.91
N ILE A 135 6.12 -7.48 3.59
CA ILE A 135 7.53 -7.36 3.97
C ILE A 135 8.45 -7.41 2.75
N SER A 136 8.14 -8.27 1.78
CA SER A 136 8.96 -8.48 0.57
C SER A 136 8.15 -8.51 -0.73
N GLY A 137 6.82 -8.41 -0.66
CA GLY A 137 5.95 -8.47 -1.85
C GLY A 137 6.19 -7.33 -2.82
N PHE A 138 6.78 -6.22 -2.37
CA PHE A 138 7.14 -5.09 -3.21
C PHE A 138 8.49 -5.27 -3.93
N ASP A 139 9.39 -6.10 -3.42
CA ASP A 139 10.75 -6.24 -3.96
C ASP A 139 10.73 -6.69 -5.42
N ARG A 140 9.88 -7.66 -5.75
CA ARG A 140 9.74 -8.17 -7.13
C ARG A 140 9.19 -7.11 -8.09
N LEU A 141 8.34 -6.20 -7.61
CA LEU A 141 7.85 -5.09 -8.41
C LEU A 141 8.95 -4.07 -8.65
N HIS A 142 9.76 -3.76 -7.63
CA HIS A 142 10.88 -2.83 -7.77
C HIS A 142 11.95 -3.37 -8.70
N MET A 143 12.26 -4.67 -8.62
CA MET A 143 13.19 -5.29 -9.56
C MET A 143 12.70 -5.18 -11.01
N PHE A 144 11.39 -5.33 -11.24
CA PHE A 144 10.80 -5.15 -12.57
C PHE A 144 10.85 -3.68 -13.03
N GLU A 145 10.53 -2.73 -12.15
CA GLU A 145 10.65 -1.29 -12.41
C GLU A 145 12.10 -0.91 -12.79
N GLU A 146 13.05 -1.35 -11.98
CA GLU A 146 14.48 -1.06 -12.13
C GLU A 146 14.99 -1.58 -13.47
N ALA A 147 14.66 -2.82 -13.83
CA ALA A 147 15.05 -3.37 -15.12
C ALA A 147 14.48 -2.59 -16.32
N CYS A 148 13.24 -2.09 -16.21
CA CYS A 148 12.66 -1.23 -17.24
C CYS A 148 13.35 0.14 -17.29
N CYS A 149 13.62 0.75 -16.12
CA CYS A 149 14.34 2.02 -16.03
C CYS A 149 15.74 1.90 -16.63
N ASP A 150 16.50 0.88 -16.25
CA ASP A 150 17.87 0.64 -16.71
C ASP A 150 17.95 0.50 -18.23
N CYS A 151 16.97 -0.16 -18.85
CA CYS A 151 16.91 -0.28 -20.30
C CYS A 151 16.72 1.09 -20.98
N ILE A 152 15.77 1.89 -20.49
CA ILE A 152 15.49 3.24 -21.01
C ILE A 152 16.70 4.16 -20.78
N GLU A 153 17.29 4.13 -19.60
CA GLU A 153 18.45 4.96 -19.26
C GLU A 153 19.68 4.58 -20.06
N SER A 154 19.89 3.29 -20.33
CA SER A 154 20.94 2.81 -21.22
C SER A 154 20.74 3.36 -22.63
N TYR A 155 19.52 3.33 -23.16
CA TYR A 155 19.22 3.92 -24.46
C TYR A 155 19.48 5.43 -24.48
N LEU A 156 18.95 6.17 -23.50
CA LEU A 156 19.18 7.62 -23.39
C LEU A 156 20.65 7.97 -23.26
N ARG A 157 21.43 7.16 -22.55
CA ARG A 157 22.89 7.32 -22.42
C ARG A 157 23.58 7.11 -23.77
N LEU A 158 23.21 6.07 -24.51
CA LEU A 158 23.77 5.80 -25.84
C LEU A 158 23.46 6.93 -26.82
N VAL A 159 22.21 7.39 -26.83
CA VAL A 159 21.74 8.49 -27.68
C VAL A 159 22.43 9.81 -27.34
N ARG A 160 22.59 10.14 -26.04
CA ARG A 160 23.28 11.37 -25.62
C ARG A 160 24.78 11.34 -25.94
N LYS A 161 25.40 10.17 -25.91
CA LYS A 161 26.80 10.02 -26.25
C LYS A 161 27.01 10.12 -27.77
N GLY A 162 26.18 9.39 -28.53
CA GLY A 162 26.33 9.23 -29.97
C GLY A 162 27.60 8.50 -30.38
N GLY A 163 27.61 7.93 -31.60
CA GLY A 163 28.78 7.26 -32.17
C GLY A 163 29.10 5.90 -31.53
N PHE A 164 29.85 5.08 -32.27
CA PHE A 164 30.18 3.70 -31.87
C PHE A 164 31.58 3.62 -31.23
N ASP A 165 31.66 3.05 -30.04
CA ASP A 165 32.91 2.63 -29.38
C ASP A 165 32.66 1.43 -28.45
N ASP A 166 33.74 0.78 -28.00
CA ASP A 166 33.68 -0.44 -27.15
C ASP A 166 32.80 -0.26 -25.90
N LYS A 167 32.76 0.95 -25.33
CA LYS A 167 31.94 1.23 -24.13
C LYS A 167 30.47 1.32 -24.50
N SER A 168 30.14 1.95 -25.62
CA SER A 168 28.76 2.02 -26.12
C SER A 168 28.26 0.64 -26.53
N GLU A 169 29.10 -0.17 -27.19
CA GLU A 169 28.78 -1.56 -27.54
C GLU A 169 28.53 -2.42 -26.29
N PHE A 170 29.37 -2.28 -25.25
CA PHE A 170 29.17 -2.97 -23.98
C PHE A 170 27.84 -2.60 -23.32
N VAL A 171 27.51 -1.30 -23.25
CA VAL A 171 26.25 -0.82 -22.67
C VAL A 171 25.05 -1.34 -23.46
N ALA A 172 25.10 -1.26 -24.80
CA ALA A 172 24.05 -1.76 -25.68
C ALA A 172 23.83 -3.27 -25.48
N SER A 173 24.91 -4.05 -25.53
CA SER A 173 24.86 -5.51 -25.39
C SER A 173 24.35 -5.93 -24.01
N HIS A 174 24.77 -5.25 -22.94
CA HIS A 174 24.31 -5.54 -21.59
C HIS A 174 22.81 -5.24 -21.44
N ALA A 175 22.36 -4.07 -21.90
CA ALA A 175 20.95 -3.69 -21.84
C ALA A 175 20.06 -4.67 -22.62
N ILE A 176 20.46 -5.07 -23.84
CA ILE A 176 19.73 -6.04 -24.66
C ILE A 176 19.72 -7.42 -24.00
N THR A 177 20.84 -7.87 -23.43
CA THR A 177 20.93 -9.19 -22.78
C THR A 177 19.99 -9.27 -21.57
N SER A 178 20.01 -8.24 -20.73
CA SER A 178 19.10 -8.11 -19.58
C SER A 178 17.64 -8.03 -20.03
N TRP A 179 17.34 -7.29 -21.10
CA TRP A 179 15.98 -7.20 -21.65
C TRP A 179 15.47 -8.54 -22.23
N LYS A 180 16.33 -9.26 -22.96
CA LYS A 180 16.00 -10.57 -23.56
C LYS A 180 15.61 -11.62 -22.50
N ALA A 181 16.06 -11.48 -21.25
CA ALA A 181 15.63 -12.35 -20.16
C ALA A 181 14.11 -12.28 -19.92
N PHE A 182 13.48 -11.12 -20.10
CA PHE A 182 12.02 -10.99 -20.00
C PHE A 182 11.29 -11.70 -21.13
N ALA A 183 11.80 -11.59 -22.36
CA ALA A 183 11.25 -12.29 -23.51
C ALA A 183 11.34 -13.82 -23.34
N ILE A 184 12.47 -14.33 -22.82
CA ILE A 184 12.63 -15.76 -22.46
C ILE A 184 11.62 -16.17 -21.37
N GLY A 185 11.34 -15.28 -20.42
CA GLY A 185 10.31 -15.43 -19.40
C GLY A 185 8.87 -15.32 -19.90
N GLY A 186 8.64 -15.10 -21.20
CA GLY A 186 7.31 -15.00 -21.81
C GLY A 186 6.69 -13.61 -21.80
N VAL A 187 7.42 -12.58 -21.36
CA VAL A 187 6.97 -11.18 -21.37
C VAL A 187 7.45 -10.52 -22.66
N ILE A 188 6.62 -10.59 -23.70
CA ILE A 188 7.02 -10.26 -25.09
C ILE A 188 6.18 -9.15 -25.73
N ASN A 189 5.04 -8.78 -25.13
CA ASN A 189 4.14 -7.76 -25.64
C ASN A 189 3.35 -7.10 -24.50
N ASP A 190 2.66 -6.00 -24.81
CA ASP A 190 1.85 -5.21 -23.86
C ASP A 190 0.82 -6.05 -23.07
N LYS A 191 0.25 -7.10 -23.68
CA LYS A 191 -0.68 -7.99 -22.99
C LYS A 191 0.05 -8.84 -21.94
N THR A 192 1.10 -9.55 -22.36
CA THR A 192 1.88 -10.43 -21.48
C THR A 192 2.59 -9.65 -20.35
N SER A 193 3.00 -8.40 -20.59
CA SER A 193 3.59 -7.56 -19.55
C SER A 193 2.56 -7.13 -18.51
N LYS A 194 1.34 -6.77 -18.94
CA LYS A 194 0.23 -6.50 -18.01
C LYS A 194 -0.14 -7.73 -17.19
N GLU A 195 -0.21 -8.91 -17.80
CA GLU A 195 -0.47 -10.17 -17.11
C GLU A 195 0.63 -10.47 -16.07
N PHE A 196 1.89 -10.27 -16.43
CA PHE A 196 3.03 -10.43 -15.51
C PHE A 196 2.97 -9.43 -14.34
N ILE A 197 2.69 -8.15 -14.61
CA ILE A 197 2.52 -7.13 -13.56
C ILE A 197 1.35 -7.51 -12.64
N ASP A 198 0.23 -8.00 -13.20
CA ASP A 198 -0.92 -8.44 -12.41
C ASP A 198 -0.58 -9.66 -11.54
N GLU A 199 0.23 -10.59 -12.03
CA GLU A 199 0.74 -11.71 -11.25
C GLU A 199 1.60 -11.24 -10.07
N LEU A 200 2.50 -10.27 -10.31
CA LEU A 200 3.34 -9.68 -9.25
C LEU A 200 2.50 -8.96 -8.19
N LEU A 201 1.43 -8.26 -8.59
CA LEU A 201 0.55 -7.53 -7.69
C LEU A 201 -0.46 -8.42 -6.97
N SER A 202 -0.80 -9.59 -7.53
CA SER A 202 -1.89 -10.44 -7.04
C SER A 202 -1.81 -10.78 -5.54
N PRO A 203 -0.64 -11.15 -4.98
CA PRO A 203 -0.53 -11.46 -3.56
C PRO A 203 -0.85 -10.25 -2.66
N LEU A 204 -0.36 -9.07 -3.03
CA LEU A 204 -0.59 -7.82 -2.29
C LEU A 204 -2.06 -7.40 -2.37
N LEU A 205 -2.64 -7.42 -3.57
CA LEU A 205 -4.04 -7.04 -3.77
C LEU A 205 -5.02 -7.98 -3.06
N LYS A 206 -4.76 -9.29 -3.06
CA LYS A 206 -5.58 -10.26 -2.34
C LYS A 206 -5.63 -9.98 -0.83
N ASP A 207 -4.50 -9.67 -0.21
CA ASP A 207 -4.46 -9.38 1.23
C ASP A 207 -5.08 -8.02 1.56
N ILE A 208 -4.89 -7.01 0.69
CA ILE A 208 -5.57 -5.71 0.79
C ILE A 208 -7.09 -5.88 0.70
N ASP A 209 -7.59 -6.61 -0.31
CA ASP A 209 -9.02 -6.83 -0.52
C ASP A 209 -9.65 -7.60 0.64
N ALA A 210 -8.95 -8.60 1.19
CA ALA A 210 -9.39 -9.31 2.38
C ALA A 210 -9.57 -8.37 3.59
N ARG A 211 -8.72 -7.36 3.72
CA ARG A 211 -8.80 -6.35 4.80
C ARG A 211 -9.89 -5.31 4.53
N LEU A 212 -10.14 -4.94 3.28
CA LEU A 212 -11.26 -4.08 2.91
C LEU A 212 -12.61 -4.75 3.22
N LEU A 213 -12.75 -6.05 2.95
CA LEU A 213 -13.97 -6.82 3.17
C LEU A 213 -14.24 -7.15 4.65
N LYS A 214 -13.21 -7.22 5.49
CA LYS A 214 -13.34 -7.52 6.94
C LYS A 214 -14.19 -6.51 7.71
N ASN A 215 -14.32 -5.27 7.21
CA ASN A 215 -15.10 -4.22 7.86
C ASN A 215 -16.56 -4.11 7.35
N LEU A 216 -17.01 -5.04 6.49
CA LEU A 216 -18.38 -5.09 5.96
C LEU A 216 -19.28 -6.16 6.63
N LYS A 217 -18.78 -6.84 7.67
CA LYS A 217 -19.53 -7.81 8.49
C LYS A 217 -19.60 -7.33 9.92
#